data_AF-A0A645G926-F1
#
_entry.id   AF-A0A645G926-F1
#
_cell.length_a   1.000
_cell.length_b   1.000
_cell.length_c   1.000
_cell.angle_alpha   90.00
_cell.angle_beta   90.00
_cell.angle_gamma   90.00
#
_symmetry.space_group_name_H-M   'P 1'
#
loop_
_entity.id
_entity.type
_entity.pdbx_description
1 polymer ?
#
loop_
_entity_poly.entity_id
_entity_poly.type
_entity_poly.pdbx_seq_one_letter_code
_entity_poly.pdbx_strand_id
1 'polypeptide(L)'
;MTFEELKELCPDIEADPAVRGKLPDGQRPLAPGMKYRHYAPKAQIIAVKGREEKILSYFKEKLLNGAGILCYDEDKLILPSSENAISFGAKNDKNAQAAQLFERLREFDLKPVSVIYTRYPDDTGLGLAVFNRLLKACGFDTVNADLL
;
A
#
# COMPACT_ATOMS: atom_id res chain seq x y z
N MET A 1 7.85 12.14 -11.84
CA MET A 1 7.38 12.70 -13.11
C MET A 1 5.86 12.64 -13.15
N THR A 2 5.18 13.76 -12.93
CA THR A 2 3.72 13.90 -12.99
C THR A 2 3.25 14.09 -14.42
N PHE A 3 1.93 14.00 -14.65
CA PHE A 3 1.35 14.30 -15.96
C PHE A 3 1.55 15.77 -16.34
N GLU A 4 1.55 16.68 -15.36
CA GLU A 4 1.88 18.10 -15.61
C GLU A 4 3.35 18.25 -16.04
N GLU A 5 4.29 17.59 -15.35
CA GLU A 5 5.71 17.60 -15.70
C GLU A 5 5.97 17.02 -17.11
N LEU A 6 5.16 16.04 -17.54
CA LEU A 6 5.22 15.46 -18.88
C LEU A 6 4.65 16.39 -19.97
N LYS A 7 3.59 17.14 -19.65
CA LYS A 7 2.94 18.05 -20.61
C LYS A 7 3.79 19.28 -20.90
N GLU A 8 4.61 19.71 -19.94
CA GLU A 8 5.60 20.78 -20.15
C GLU A 8 6.71 20.36 -21.12
N LEU A 9 7.10 19.08 -21.12
CA LEU A 9 8.14 18.54 -21.99
C LEU A 9 7.62 18.10 -23.36
N CYS A 10 6.34 17.73 -23.47
CA CYS A 10 5.71 17.31 -24.73
C CYS A 10 4.25 17.82 -24.79
N PRO A 11 4.00 18.99 -25.42
CA PRO A 11 2.70 19.67 -25.37
C PRO A 11 1.53 18.86 -25.98
N ASP A 12 1.84 17.98 -26.93
CA ASP A 12 0.86 17.17 -27.67
C ASP A 12 0.55 15.81 -26.99
N ILE A 13 0.99 15.62 -25.74
CA ILE A 13 0.70 14.39 -25.00
C ILE A 13 -0.77 14.35 -24.56
N GLU A 14 -1.54 13.45 -25.18
CA GLU A 14 -2.91 13.15 -24.78
C GLU A 14 -2.94 11.90 -23.90
N ALA A 15 -3.64 11.98 -22.77
CA ALA A 15 -3.90 10.82 -21.94
C ALA A 15 -4.98 9.94 -22.58
N ASP A 16 -4.65 8.66 -22.80
CA ASP A 16 -5.60 7.69 -23.35
C ASP A 16 -6.90 7.67 -22.51
N PRO A 17 -8.10 7.70 -23.15
CA PRO A 17 -9.38 7.64 -22.44
C PRO A 17 -9.51 6.45 -21.46
N ALA A 18 -8.78 5.35 -21.68
CA ALA A 18 -8.72 4.19 -20.81
C ALA A 18 -8.11 4.48 -19.42
N VAL A 19 -7.42 5.61 -19.25
CA VAL A 19 -6.92 6.08 -17.96
C VAL A 19 -8.05 6.56 -17.04
N ARG A 20 -9.22 6.91 -17.61
CA ARG A 20 -10.38 7.45 -16.87
C ARG A 20 -11.60 6.53 -16.81
N GLY A 21 -11.55 5.32 -17.35
CA GLY A 21 -12.69 4.39 -17.30
C GLY A 21 -12.38 2.97 -17.81
N LYS A 22 -13.20 1.99 -17.40
CA LYS A 22 -13.08 0.57 -17.79
C LYS A 22 -13.10 0.43 -19.32
N LEU A 23 -12.08 -0.21 -19.87
CA LEU A 23 -12.05 -0.69 -21.25
C LEU A 23 -13.22 -1.66 -21.50
N PRO A 24 -13.93 -1.55 -22.64
CA PRO A 24 -14.86 -2.58 -23.13
C PRO A 24 -14.11 -3.88 -23.46
N ASP A 25 -14.73 -5.04 -23.23
CA ASP A 25 -14.13 -6.34 -23.50
C ASP A 25 -13.84 -6.53 -25.00
N GLY A 26 -12.59 -6.86 -25.36
CA GLY A 26 -12.23 -7.35 -26.70
C GLY A 26 -10.99 -6.75 -27.37
N GLN A 27 -10.34 -5.71 -26.82
CA GLN A 27 -9.13 -5.16 -27.45
C GLN A 27 -7.83 -5.72 -26.86
N ARG A 28 -6.95 -6.21 -27.75
CA ARG A 28 -5.57 -6.59 -27.40
C ARG A 28 -4.76 -5.32 -27.11
N PRO A 29 -3.97 -5.29 -26.04
CA PRO A 29 -3.26 -4.08 -25.61
C PRO A 29 -2.18 -3.66 -26.61
N LEU A 30 -2.16 -2.35 -26.93
CA LEU A 30 -1.28 -1.74 -27.92
C LEU A 30 0.10 -1.34 -27.37
N ALA A 31 0.38 -1.55 -26.09
CA ALA A 31 1.69 -1.27 -25.49
C ALA A 31 2.11 -2.30 -24.42
N PRO A 32 3.43 -2.59 -24.27
CA PRO A 32 3.93 -3.40 -23.17
C PRO A 32 3.73 -2.64 -21.85
N GLY A 33 2.85 -3.14 -20.97
CA GLY A 33 2.53 -2.51 -19.68
C GLY A 33 1.04 -2.49 -19.33
N MET A 34 0.15 -2.64 -20.33
CA MET A 34 -1.31 -2.66 -20.11
C MET A 34 -1.86 -4.01 -19.62
N LYS A 35 -1.00 -5.02 -19.42
CA LYS A 35 -1.43 -6.40 -19.09
C LYS A 35 -1.50 -6.73 -17.60
N TYR A 36 -1.20 -5.81 -16.69
CA TYR A 36 -1.23 -6.13 -15.25
C TYR A 36 -2.19 -5.24 -14.48
N ARG A 37 -3.41 -5.75 -14.31
CA ARG A 37 -4.45 -5.29 -13.36
C ARG A 37 -4.09 -5.51 -11.87
N HIS A 38 -2.82 -5.65 -11.49
CA HIS A 38 -2.42 -6.25 -10.19
C HIS A 38 -1.72 -5.26 -9.26
N TYR A 39 -2.48 -4.44 -8.53
CA TYR A 39 -1.91 -3.64 -7.43
C TYR A 39 -2.43 -4.03 -6.05
N ALA A 40 -3.59 -4.69 -5.94
CA ALA A 40 -4.05 -5.23 -4.67
C ALA A 40 -3.36 -6.57 -4.41
N PRO A 41 -2.68 -6.75 -3.26
CA PRO A 41 -2.16 -8.05 -2.85
C PRO A 41 -3.32 -9.06 -2.73
N LYS A 42 -2.99 -10.36 -2.77
CA LYS A 42 -3.96 -11.45 -2.55
C LYS A 42 -4.55 -11.39 -1.14
N ALA A 43 -3.74 -11.00 -0.17
CA ALA A 43 -4.16 -10.84 1.21
C ALA A 43 -5.05 -9.60 1.37
N GLN A 44 -6.05 -9.71 2.23
CA GLN A 44 -6.88 -8.58 2.62
C GLN A 44 -6.02 -7.56 3.39
N ILE A 45 -6.13 -6.27 3.06
CA ILE A 45 -5.46 -5.23 3.83
C ILE A 45 -6.43 -4.57 4.81
N ILE A 46 -6.03 -4.48 6.07
CA ILE A 46 -6.78 -3.79 7.14
C ILE A 46 -5.95 -2.63 7.68
N ALA A 47 -6.54 -1.43 7.66
CA ALA A 47 -5.88 -0.24 8.18
C ALA A 47 -6.28 0.04 9.62
N VAL A 48 -5.28 0.20 10.48
CA VAL A 48 -5.45 0.35 11.92
C VAL A 48 -5.22 1.80 12.32
N LYS A 49 -6.23 2.39 12.97
CA LYS A 49 -6.19 3.72 13.58
C LYS A 49 -6.00 3.61 15.08
N GLY A 50 -5.44 4.65 15.68
CA GLY A 50 -5.38 4.84 17.12
C GLY A 50 -4.02 5.33 17.59
N ARG A 51 -3.84 5.39 18.91
CA ARG A 51 -2.55 5.78 19.51
C ARG A 51 -1.44 4.77 19.17
N GLU A 52 -0.21 5.26 19.11
CA GLU A 52 0.96 4.48 18.67
C GLU A 52 1.15 3.20 19.48
N GLU A 53 1.08 3.29 20.80
CA GLU A 53 1.20 2.17 21.74
C GLU A 53 0.12 1.10 21.53
N LYS A 54 -1.11 1.55 21.24
CA LYS A 54 -2.27 0.68 21.00
C LYS A 54 -2.15 -0.04 19.66
N ILE A 55 -1.73 0.67 18.61
CA ILE A 55 -1.45 0.06 17.31
C ILE A 55 -0.33 -0.99 17.43
N LEU A 56 0.78 -0.66 18.10
CA LEU A 56 1.89 -1.58 18.27
C LEU A 56 1.45 -2.83 19.05
N SER A 57 0.69 -2.66 20.13
CA SER A 57 0.14 -3.79 20.90
C SER A 57 -0.76 -4.67 20.05
N TYR A 58 -1.63 -4.06 19.24
CA TYR A 58 -2.50 -4.78 18.30
C TYR A 58 -1.71 -5.52 17.22
N PHE A 59 -0.68 -4.89 16.63
CA PHE A 59 0.19 -5.54 15.66
C PHE A 59 0.93 -6.74 16.25
N LYS A 60 1.44 -6.63 17.49
CA LYS A 60 2.05 -7.77 18.20
C LYS A 60 1.09 -8.95 18.29
N GLU A 61 -0.13 -8.70 18.72
CA GLU A 61 -1.18 -9.74 18.82
C GLU A 61 -1.48 -10.37 17.46
N LYS A 62 -1.67 -9.57 16.40
CA LYS A 62 -2.00 -10.10 15.06
C LYS A 62 -0.84 -10.84 14.42
N LEU A 63 0.39 -10.39 14.64
CA LEU A 63 1.60 -11.06 14.17
C LEU A 63 1.76 -12.44 14.83
N LEU A 64 1.49 -12.55 16.14
CA LEU A 64 1.51 -13.84 16.86
C LEU A 64 0.44 -14.81 16.34
N ASN A 65 -0.68 -14.28 15.85
CA ASN A 65 -1.74 -15.05 15.19
C ASN A 65 -1.47 -15.33 13.70
N GLY A 66 -0.27 -15.03 13.20
CA GLY A 66 0.16 -15.36 11.84
C GLY A 66 -0.23 -14.35 10.77
N ALA A 67 -0.76 -13.18 11.13
CA ALA A 67 -1.06 -12.14 10.15
C ALA A 67 0.22 -11.46 9.63
N GLY A 68 0.13 -10.85 8.44
CA GLY A 68 1.16 -9.96 7.91
C GLY A 68 1.04 -8.57 8.55
N ILE A 69 2.18 -7.94 8.82
CA ILE A 69 2.25 -6.55 9.31
C ILE A 69 3.13 -5.74 8.37
N LEU A 70 2.54 -4.74 7.71
CA LEU A 70 3.28 -3.72 6.96
C LEU A 70 3.46 -2.51 7.88
N CYS A 71 4.70 -2.19 8.26
CA CYS A 71 4.98 -1.19 9.30
C CYS A 71 6.16 -0.27 8.97
N TYR A 72 6.41 0.72 9.81
CA TYR A 72 7.61 1.55 9.67
C TYR A 72 8.84 0.82 10.19
N ASP A 73 10.03 1.33 9.83
CA ASP A 73 11.30 0.77 10.32
C ASP A 73 11.36 0.80 11.85
N GLU A 74 10.88 1.87 12.47
CA GLU A 74 10.83 2.04 13.93
C GLU A 74 9.92 1.02 14.62
N ASP A 75 8.77 0.71 14.00
CA ASP A 75 7.84 -0.30 14.52
C ASP A 75 8.48 -1.69 14.47
N LYS A 76 9.20 -1.99 13.40
CA LYS A 76 9.84 -3.31 13.19
C LYS A 76 10.89 -3.62 14.24
N LEU A 77 11.52 -2.60 14.84
CA LEU A 77 12.43 -2.76 15.98
C LEU A 77 11.73 -3.15 17.29
N ILE A 78 10.43 -2.82 17.42
CA ILE A 78 9.62 -3.04 18.63
C ILE A 78 8.79 -4.33 18.53
N LEU A 79 8.40 -4.70 17.31
CA LEU A 79 7.64 -5.92 17.03
C LEU A 79 8.53 -7.16 17.22
N PRO A 80 7.96 -8.31 17.62
CA PRO A 80 8.66 -9.59 17.64
C PRO A 80 9.31 -9.87 16.28
N SER A 81 10.53 -10.41 16.31
CA SER A 81 11.22 -10.83 15.09
C SER A 81 10.38 -11.87 14.34
N SER A 82 9.86 -11.48 13.18
CA SER A 82 9.01 -12.31 12.35
C SER A 82 9.18 -11.93 10.90
N GLU A 83 9.21 -12.93 10.03
CA GLU A 83 9.24 -12.73 8.57
C GLU A 83 7.93 -12.14 8.04
N ASN A 84 6.87 -12.13 8.83
CA ASN A 84 5.58 -11.53 8.48
C ASN A 84 5.52 -10.05 8.84
N ALA A 85 6.51 -9.50 9.55
CA ALA A 85 6.65 -8.07 9.79
C ALA A 85 7.61 -7.47 8.74
N ILE A 86 7.05 -6.75 7.78
CA ILE A 86 7.80 -6.14 6.68
C ILE A 86 7.75 -4.63 6.83
N SER A 87 8.91 -3.99 6.87
CA SER A 87 8.98 -2.53 6.85
C SER A 87 9.05 -2.01 5.43
N PHE A 88 8.54 -0.80 5.21
CA PHE A 88 8.55 -0.13 3.91
C PHE A 88 9.20 1.26 3.99
N GLY A 89 9.93 1.55 5.05
CA GLY A 89 10.64 2.80 5.26
C GLY A 89 10.35 3.44 6.62
N ALA A 90 11.18 4.41 6.97
CA ALA A 90 11.08 5.15 8.23
C ALA A 90 9.79 5.98 8.27
N LYS A 91 9.24 6.19 9.47
CA LYS A 91 7.98 6.94 9.70
C LYS A 91 7.96 8.31 9.03
N ASN A 92 9.11 8.99 8.98
CA ASN A 92 9.24 10.34 8.43
C ASN A 92 9.70 10.37 6.95
N ASP A 93 10.03 9.23 6.33
CA ASP A 93 10.46 9.17 4.93
C ASP A 93 9.33 8.70 4.00
N LYS A 94 8.48 9.65 3.62
CA LYS A 94 7.30 9.41 2.77
C LYS A 94 7.67 8.97 1.36
N ASN A 95 8.85 9.34 0.86
CA ASN A 95 9.30 8.96 -0.48
C ASN A 95 9.76 7.51 -0.50
N ALA A 96 10.56 7.10 0.49
CA ALA A 96 10.92 5.69 0.67
C ALA A 96 9.68 4.81 0.85
N GLN A 97 8.74 5.23 1.70
CA GLN A 97 7.46 4.55 1.87
C GLN A 97 6.73 4.31 0.55
N ALA A 98 6.58 5.34 -0.28
CA ALA A 98 5.91 5.20 -1.56
C ALA A 98 6.67 4.31 -2.55
N ALA A 99 8.00 4.42 -2.60
CA ALA A 99 8.84 3.65 -3.48
C ALA A 99 8.82 2.15 -3.14
N GLN A 100 8.80 1.81 -1.85
CA GLN A 100 8.89 0.45 -1.35
C GLN A 100 7.53 -0.25 -1.25
N LEU A 101 6.43 0.49 -1.07
CA LEU A 101 5.10 -0.06 -0.81
C LEU A 101 4.72 -1.24 -1.72
N PHE A 102 4.80 -1.06 -3.04
CA PHE A 102 4.37 -2.09 -3.99
C PHE A 102 5.26 -3.32 -3.99
N GLU A 103 6.56 -3.13 -3.77
CA GLU A 103 7.51 -4.23 -3.63
C GLU A 103 7.18 -5.06 -2.38
N ARG A 104 6.93 -4.40 -1.25
CA ARG A 104 6.59 -5.07 0.02
C ARG A 104 5.23 -5.77 -0.02
N LEU A 105 4.25 -5.21 -0.72
CA LEU A 105 2.96 -5.89 -0.93
C LEU A 105 3.11 -7.15 -1.80
N ARG A 106 3.97 -7.13 -2.82
CA ARG A 106 4.30 -8.33 -3.60
C ARG A 106 5.07 -9.36 -2.79
N GLU A 107 5.91 -8.91 -1.86
CA GLU A 107 6.60 -9.80 -0.93
C GLU A 107 5.59 -10.59 -0.06
N PHE A 108 4.48 -9.96 0.35
CA PHE A 108 3.39 -10.66 1.04
C PHE A 108 2.65 -11.68 0.17
N ASP A 109 2.56 -11.51 -1.15
CA ASP A 109 1.91 -12.48 -2.05
C ASP A 109 2.63 -13.83 -2.13
N LEU A 110 3.89 -13.87 -1.67
CA LEU A 110 4.72 -15.07 -1.56
C LEU A 110 4.61 -15.72 -0.17
N LYS A 111 3.95 -15.07 0.78
CA LYS A 111 3.78 -15.54 2.16
C LYS A 111 2.39 -16.15 2.36
N PRO A 112 2.24 -17.12 3.27
CA PRO A 112 0.94 -17.73 3.58
C PRO A 112 0.12 -16.85 4.53
N VAL A 113 0.01 -15.55 4.23
CA VAL A 113 -0.81 -14.61 5.02
C VAL A 113 -2.10 -14.29 4.28
N SER A 114 -3.23 -14.38 4.97
CA SER A 114 -4.55 -14.03 4.43
C SER A 114 -4.92 -12.57 4.70
N VAL A 115 -4.33 -11.96 5.72
CA VAL A 115 -4.59 -10.58 6.16
C VAL A 115 -3.28 -9.85 6.43
N ILE A 116 -3.18 -8.62 5.94
CA ILE A 116 -2.10 -7.68 6.22
C ILE A 116 -2.68 -6.52 7.02
N TYR A 117 -2.10 -6.23 8.19
CA TYR A 117 -2.41 -5.02 8.94
C TYR A 117 -1.36 -3.95 8.66
N THR A 118 -1.82 -2.73 8.50
CA THR A 118 -0.96 -1.55 8.34
C THR A 118 -1.53 -0.38 9.12
N ARG A 119 -0.68 0.60 9.46
CA ARG A 119 -1.17 1.86 10.00
C ARG A 119 -2.10 2.53 9.00
N TYR A 120 -3.14 3.16 9.50
CA TYR A 120 -3.93 4.06 8.68
C TYR A 120 -3.04 5.23 8.24
N PRO A 121 -2.93 5.52 6.93
CA PRO A 121 -2.10 6.61 6.46
C PRO A 121 -2.61 7.96 6.95
N ASP A 122 -1.68 8.82 7.33
CA ASP A 122 -1.97 10.24 7.48
C ASP A 122 -2.29 10.85 6.10
N ASP A 123 -3.01 11.96 6.04
CA ASP A 123 -3.42 12.57 4.76
C ASP A 123 -2.35 13.53 4.16
N THR A 124 -1.08 13.41 4.54
CA THR A 124 -0.06 14.43 4.23
C THR A 124 1.06 13.94 3.31
N GLY A 125 1.28 14.65 2.19
CA GLY A 125 2.42 14.46 1.28
C GLY A 125 2.14 13.56 0.07
N LEU A 126 2.90 13.77 -1.01
CA LEU A 126 2.66 13.14 -2.32
C LEU A 126 2.85 11.61 -2.29
N GLY A 127 3.92 11.12 -1.67
CA GLY A 127 4.20 9.68 -1.54
C GLY A 127 3.10 8.93 -0.78
N LEU A 128 2.56 9.56 0.26
CA LEU A 128 1.48 9.00 1.07
C LEU A 128 0.13 9.02 0.33
N ALA A 129 -0.06 9.93 -0.64
CA ALA A 129 -1.24 9.96 -1.49
C ALA A 129 -1.34 8.75 -2.43
N VAL A 130 -0.22 8.12 -2.80
CA VAL A 130 -0.22 6.85 -3.55
C VAL A 130 -0.67 5.70 -2.66
N PHE A 131 -0.11 5.61 -1.45
CA PHE A 131 -0.49 4.62 -0.46
C PHE A 131 -1.97 4.71 -0.09
N ASN A 132 -2.48 5.93 0.17
CA ASN A 132 -3.89 6.17 0.47
C ASN A 132 -4.79 5.71 -0.68
N ARG A 133 -4.48 6.08 -1.93
CA ARG A 133 -5.26 5.63 -3.10
C ARG A 133 -5.24 4.12 -3.27
N LEU A 134 -4.10 3.48 -3.07
CA LEU A 134 -3.97 2.04 -3.18
C LEU A 134 -4.85 1.34 -2.14
N LEU A 135 -4.73 1.72 -0.87
CA LEU A 135 -5.52 1.11 0.18
C LEU A 135 -7.03 1.35 0.00
N LYS A 136 -7.43 2.53 -0.52
CA LYS A 136 -8.82 2.82 -0.93
C LYS A 136 -9.30 1.85 -2.00
N ALA A 137 -8.48 1.58 -3.01
CA ALA A 137 -8.80 0.65 -4.09
C ALA A 137 -8.86 -0.82 -3.61
N CYS A 138 -8.17 -1.16 -2.53
CA CYS A 138 -8.18 -2.51 -1.94
C CYS A 138 -9.41 -2.79 -1.04
N GLY A 139 -10.37 -1.85 -0.94
CA GLY A 139 -11.67 -2.09 -0.30
C GLY A 139 -11.77 -1.80 1.20
N PHE A 140 -10.67 -1.40 1.85
CA PHE A 140 -10.57 -0.96 3.26
C PHE A 140 -11.55 -1.59 4.27
N ASP A 141 -11.06 -2.59 5.01
CA ASP A 141 -11.51 -2.75 6.39
C ASP A 141 -10.65 -1.85 7.29
N THR A 142 -11.30 -1.10 8.19
CA THR A 142 -10.60 -0.25 9.16
C THR A 142 -10.94 -0.68 10.57
N VAL A 143 -9.94 -0.68 11.44
CA VAL A 143 -10.08 -1.01 12.86
C VAL A 143 -9.52 0.13 13.69
N ASN A 144 -10.23 0.51 14.76
CA ASN A 144 -9.71 1.47 15.74
C ASN A 144 -9.17 0.72 16.96
N ALA A 145 -7.85 0.69 17.10
CA ALA A 145 -7.15 0.02 18.22
C ALA A 145 -7.35 0.72 19.57
N ASP A 146 -7.82 1.97 19.60
CA ASP A 146 -8.18 2.62 20.88
C ASP A 146 -9.49 2.07 21.48
N LEU A 147 -10.30 1.37 20.67
CA LEU A 147 -11.56 0.75 21.10
C LEU A 147 -11.40 -0.75 21.45
N LEU A 148 -10.16 -1.25 21.46
CA LEU A 148 -9.78 -2.62 21.78
C LEU A 148 -8.94 -2.66 23.07
#